data_AF-A0A919HZV7-F1
#
_entry.id   AF-A0A919HZV7-F1
#
_cell.length_a   1.000
_cell.length_b   1.000
_cell.length_c   1.000
_cell.angle_alpha   90.00
_cell.angle_beta   90.00
_cell.angle_gamma   90.00
#
_symmetry.space_group_name_H-M   'P 1'
#
loop_
_entity.id
_entity.type
_entity.pdbx_description
1 polymer ?
#
loop_
_entity_poly.entity_id
_entity_poly.type
_entity_poly.pdbx_seq_one_letter_code
_entity_poly.pdbx_strand_id
1 'polypeptide(L)' 'MLELDFTQTLGSHCLQIRETLPASGITAVFGVSGAGKTSLINAISGLTRPGRGGSYSMAGC' A
#
# COMPACT_ATOMS: atom_id res chain seq x y z
N MET A 1 -5.13 8.59 -10.88
CA MET A 1 -4.37 8.80 -9.62
C MET A 1 -4.57 7.56 -8.76
N LEU A 2 -3.53 7.01 -8.11
CA LEU A 2 -3.67 5.89 -7.18
C LEU A 2 -3.61 6.42 -5.75
N GLU A 3 -4.71 6.33 -5.03
CA GLU A 3 -4.82 6.73 -3.62
C GLU A 3 -4.66 5.52 -2.72
N LEU A 4 -3.75 5.63 -1.75
CA LEU A 4 -3.45 4.62 -0.76
C LEU A 4 -3.68 5.21 0.63
N ASP A 5 -4.76 4.83 1.32
CA ASP A 5 -4.95 5.15 2.74
C ASP A 5 -5.33 3.88 3.49
N PHE A 6 -4.32 3.21 4.05
CA PHE A 6 -4.58 2.03 4.85
C PHE A 6 -3.55 1.77 5.93
N THR A 7 -3.99 0.99 6.91
CA THR A 7 -3.15 0.47 7.99
C THR A 7 -3.26 -1.06 8.00
N GLN A 8 -2.13 -1.74 8.13
CA GLN A 8 -2.05 -3.19 8.19
C GLN A 8 -1.06 -3.63 9.26
N THR A 9 -1.48 -4.59 10.08
CA THR A 9 -0.60 -5.24 11.06
C THR A 9 0.03 -6.47 10.43
N LEU A 10 1.36 -6.54 10.45
CA LEU A 10 2.21 -7.59 9.88
C LEU A 10 3.05 -8.19 11.03
N GLY A 11 2.43 -9.08 11.81
CA GLY A 11 3.03 -9.60 13.04
C GLY A 11 3.20 -8.47 14.07
N SER A 12 4.45 -8.17 14.45
CA SER A 12 4.79 -7.07 15.36
C SER A 12 4.93 -5.71 14.67
N HIS A 13 4.83 -5.64 13.34
CA HIS A 13 5.01 -4.41 12.57
C HIS A 13 3.67 -3.81 12.15
N CYS A 14 3.52 -2.51 12.33
CA CYS A 14 2.39 -1.76 11.79
C CYS A 14 2.83 -1.02 10.53
N LEU A 15 2.24 -1.39 9.38
CA LEU A 15 2.43 -0.70 8.11
C LEU A 15 1.28 0.29 7.92
N GLN A 16 1.57 1.59 7.95
CA GLN A 16 0.61 2.66 7.67
C GLN A 16 1.07 3.41 6.43
N ILE A 17 0.16 3.58 5.47
CA ILE A 17 0.44 4.24 4.20
C ILE A 17 -0.68 5.21 3.90
N ARG A 18 -0.31 6.46 3.62
CA ARG A 18 -1.20 7.58 3.26
C ARG A 18 -0.54 8.37 2.15
N GLU A 19 -0.64 7.86 0.94
CA GLU A 19 0.06 8.42 -0.20
C GLU A 19 -0.82 8.44 -1.45
N THR A 20 -0.55 9.42 -2.30
CA THR A 20 -1.19 9.56 -3.60
C THR A 20 -0.13 9.42 -4.67
N LEU A 21 -0.19 8.33 -5.41
CA LEU A 21 0.76 8.03 -6.47
C LEU A 21 0.22 8.45 -7.84
N PRO A 22 1.07 8.96 -8.73
CA PRO A 22 0.68 9.25 -10.10
C PRO A 22 0.23 7.97 -10.82
N ALA A 23 -0.80 8.07 -11.66
CA ALA A 23 -1.27 6.94 -12.48
C ALA A 23 -0.40 6.70 -13.73
N SER A 24 0.67 7.47 -13.90
CA SER A 24 1.62 7.36 -14.99
C SER A 24 3.05 7.40 -14.45
N GLY A 25 3.96 6.75 -15.17
CA GLY A 25 5.37 6.64 -14.78
C GLY A 25 5.66 5.43 -13.88
N ILE A 26 6.87 5.41 -13.32
CA ILE A 26 7.38 4.32 -12.48
C ILE A 26 7.56 4.85 -11.06
N THR A 27 6.95 4.19 -10.08
CA THR A 27 7.17 4.45 -8.65
C THR A 27 8.05 3.35 -8.08
N ALA A 28 9.15 3.72 -7.43
CA ALA A 28 10.04 2.78 -6.73
C ALA A 28 9.83 2.87 -5.22
N VAL A 29 9.71 1.71 -4.55
CA VAL A 29 9.57 1.61 -3.09
C VAL A 29 10.85 1.05 -2.49
N PHE A 30 11.48 1.81 -1.60
CA PHE A 30 12.71 1.42 -0.91
C PHE A 30 12.49 1.23 0.59
N GLY A 31 13.36 0.45 1.22
CA GLY A 31 13.34 0.21 2.67
C GLY A 31 14.07 -1.08 3.05
N VAL A 32 14.39 -1.21 4.34
CA VAL A 32 15.06 -2.40 4.90
C VAL A 32 14.23 -3.68 4.75
N SER A 33 14.85 -4.85 4.90
CA SER A 33 14.11 -6.11 4.97
C SER A 33 13.13 -6.09 6.14
N GLY A 34 11.90 -6.57 5.94
CA GLY A 34 10.84 -6.51 6.95
C GLY A 34 10.06 -5.19 7.02
N ALA A 35 10.44 -4.14 6.27
CA ALA A 35 9.72 -2.86 6.26
C ALA A 35 8.29 -2.90 5.66
N GLY A 36 7.83 -4.06 5.19
CA GLY A 36 6.48 -4.22 4.63
C GLY A 36 6.36 -3.97 3.13
N LYS A 37 7.46 -3.90 2.37
CA LYS A 37 7.44 -3.67 0.89
C LYS A 37 6.61 -4.72 0.14
N THR A 38 6.86 -6.00 0.38
CA THR A 38 6.08 -7.10 -0.24
C THR A 38 4.62 -7.03 0.17
N SER A 39 4.34 -6.70 1.44
CA SER A 39 2.98 -6.53 1.95
C SER A 39 2.24 -5.37 1.29
N LEU A 40 2.92 -4.25 1.04
CA LEU A 40 2.39 -3.11 0.28
C LEU A 40 1.98 -3.52 -1.13
N ILE A 41 2.86 -4.24 -1.85
CA ILE A 41 2.56 -4.72 -3.20
C ILE A 41 1.34 -5.67 -3.18
N ASN A 42 1.25 -6.56 -2.19
CA ASN A 42 0.12 -7.47 -2.04
C ASN A 42 -1.20 -6.72 -1.73
N ALA A 43 -1.14 -5.64 -0.94
CA ALA A 43 -2.31 -4.81 -0.66
C ALA A 43 -2.81 -4.07 -1.92
N ILE A 44 -1.90 -3.44 -2.68
CA ILE A 44 -2.25 -2.70 -3.91
C ILE A 44 -2.78 -3.64 -5.00
N SER A 45 -2.18 -4.83 -5.14
CA SER A 45 -2.62 -5.85 -6.11
C SER A 45 -3.94 -6.54 -5.73
N GLY A 46 -4.53 -6.21 -4.59
CA GLY A 46 -5.75 -6.84 -4.09
C GLY A 46 -5.56 -8.29 -3.61
N LEU A 47 -4.32 -8.78 -3.53
CA LEU A 47 -3.98 -10.10 -3.00
C LEU A 47 -4.12 -10.17 -1.48
N THR A 48 -4.11 -9.02 -0.80
CA THR A 48 -4.33 -8.92 0.64
C THR A 48 -5.31 -7.79 0.93
N ARG A 49 -6.32 -8.07 1.75
CA ARG A 49 -7.17 -7.00 2.26
C ARG A 49 -6.39 -6.20 3.30
N PRO A 50 -6.28 -4.87 3.15
CA PRO A 50 -5.73 -4.04 4.22
C PRO A 50 -6.54 -4.25 5.51
N GLY A 51 -5.89 -3.99 6.65
CA GLY A 51 -6.54 -4.08 7.96
C GLY A 51 -7.68 -3.08 8.13
N ARG A 52 -8.27 -3.02 9.33
CA ARG A 52 -9.45 -2.18 9.63
C ARG A 52 -9.33 -0.78 9.00
N GLY A 53 -10.34 -0.42 8.21
CA GLY A 53 -10.53 0.95 7.70
C GLY A 53 -9.65 1.35 6.53
N GLY A 54 -8.89 0.44 5.90
CA GLY A 54 -8.08 0.77 4.74
C GLY A 54 -8.87 0.87 3.45
N SER A 55 -8.79 2.01 2.77
CA SER A 55 -9.29 2.21 1.40
C SER A 55 -8.12 2.51 0.46
N TYR A 56 -8.07 1.80 -0.66
CA TYR A 56 -7.26 2.21 -1.80
C TYR A 56 -8.20 2.40 -2.98
N SER A 57 -8.02 3.50 -3.72
CA SER A 57 -8.85 3.84 -4.86
C SER A 57 -7.95 4.13 -6.05
N MET A 58 -8.29 3.56 -7.20
CA MET A 58 -7.69 3.96 -8.46
C MET A 58 -8.67 4.91 -9.14
N ALA A 59 -8.40 6.22 -9.08
CA ALA A 59 -9.12 7.18 -9.90
C ALA A 59 -8.65 7.01 -11.34
N GLY A 60 -9.42 6.27 -12.15
CA GLY A 60 -9.07 5.96 -13.53
C GLY A 60 -9.90 4.84 -14.16
N CYS A 61 -11.22 5.01 -14.20
CA CYS A 61 -12.10 4.54 -15.28
C CYS A 61 -13.05 5.69 -15.61
#